data_AF-A0A9P6KHQ0-F1
#
_entry.id   AF-A0A9P6KHQ0-F1
#
_cell.length_a   1.000
_cell.length_b   1.000
_cell.length_c   1.000
_cell.angle_alpha   90.00
_cell.angle_beta   90.00
_cell.angle_gamma   90.00
#
_symmetry.space_group_name_H-M   'P 1'
#
loop_
_entity.id
_entity.type
_entity.pdbx_description
1 polymer ?
#
loop_
_entity_poly.entity_id
_entity_poly.type
_entity_poly.pdbx_seq_one_letter_code
_entity_poly.pdbx_strand_id
1 'polypeptide(L)'
;MALLSACLVVLAAPPTKPSKLFTVESPEKNDVILPGYDIWVHTERDGGKDGEMYKRNPSISIFFQSATSESDINEFIEYVDYRVLSGHGYFFKVKQEWFNTKKPQEKFRLRLTFRLGSAHGYVDSENFFLKLKDS
;
A
#
# COMPACT_ATOMS: atom_id res chain seq x y z
N MET A 1 -39.04 -27.79 27.91
CA MET A 1 -38.95 -26.95 26.70
C MET A 1 -37.65 -26.16 26.78
N ALA A 2 -36.70 -26.42 25.89
CA ALA A 2 -35.39 -25.77 25.85
C ALA A 2 -35.46 -24.61 24.85
N LEU A 3 -35.27 -23.37 25.33
CA LEU A 3 -35.17 -22.19 24.48
C LEU A 3 -33.68 -21.99 24.15
N LEU A 4 -33.27 -22.35 22.93
CA LEU A 4 -31.96 -22.00 22.39
C LEU A 4 -31.88 -20.48 22.22
N SER A 5 -31.11 -19.82 23.08
CA SER A 5 -30.73 -18.42 22.89
C SER A 5 -29.57 -18.37 21.90
N ALA A 6 -29.83 -17.84 20.71
CA ALA A 6 -28.86 -17.68 19.64
C ALA A 6 -27.78 -16.66 20.06
N CYS A 7 -26.52 -17.09 20.02
CA CYS A 7 -25.37 -16.20 20.05
C CYS A 7 -25.45 -15.24 18.85
N LEU A 8 -25.73 -13.97 19.10
CA LEU A 8 -25.48 -12.89 18.15
C LEU A 8 -23.97 -12.84 17.89
N VAL A 9 -23.54 -13.42 16.77
CA VAL A 9 -22.20 -13.20 16.23
C VAL A 9 -22.15 -11.73 15.84
N VAL A 10 -21.55 -10.90 16.69
CA VAL A 10 -21.15 -9.55 16.31
C VAL A 10 -20.02 -9.71 15.29
N LEU A 11 -20.39 -9.85 14.01
CA LEU A 11 -19.46 -9.62 12.92
C LEU A 11 -19.07 -8.14 13.01
N ALA A 12 -17.91 -7.87 13.62
CA ALA A 12 -17.24 -6.61 13.44
C ALA A 12 -17.06 -6.44 11.92
N ALA A 13 -17.83 -5.52 11.34
CA ALA A 13 -17.68 -5.19 9.93
C ALA A 13 -16.19 -4.87 9.70
N PRO A 14 -15.56 -5.42 8.65
CA PRO A 14 -14.20 -5.03 8.31
C PRO A 14 -14.18 -3.50 8.21
N PRO A 15 -13.15 -2.83 8.76
CA PRO A 15 -13.08 -1.38 8.73
C PRO A 15 -13.38 -0.92 7.30
N THR A 16 -14.33 0.00 7.18
CA THR A 16 -14.75 0.56 5.91
C THR A 16 -13.50 0.97 5.16
N LYS A 17 -13.18 0.27 4.06
CA LYS A 17 -12.13 0.71 3.15
C LYS A 17 -12.46 2.16 2.82
N PRO A 18 -11.60 3.15 3.13
CA PRO A 18 -11.80 4.47 2.59
C PRO A 18 -11.83 4.32 1.08
N SER A 19 -13.03 4.46 0.51
CA SER A 19 -13.32 4.30 -0.89
C SER A 19 -12.49 5.34 -1.65
N LYS A 20 -11.41 4.90 -2.30
CA LYS A 20 -10.62 5.68 -3.28
C LYS A 20 -10.26 7.11 -2.86
N LEU A 21 -9.61 7.28 -1.72
CA LEU A 21 -9.02 8.58 -1.37
C LEU A 21 -7.65 8.79 -2.04
N PHE A 22 -7.02 7.71 -2.53
CA PHE A 22 -5.68 7.72 -3.10
C PHE A 22 -5.54 6.61 -4.16
N THR A 23 -4.83 6.90 -5.24
CA THR A 23 -4.29 5.91 -6.18
C THR A 23 -2.79 5.89 -5.96
N VAL A 24 -2.18 4.71 -5.84
CA VAL A 24 -0.71 4.57 -5.88
C VAL A 24 -0.34 4.20 -7.31
N GLU A 25 0.28 5.13 -8.03
CA GLU A 25 0.89 4.85 -9.33
C GLU A 25 2.23 4.16 -9.10
N SER A 26 2.19 2.87 -8.77
CA SER A 26 3.33 1.96 -8.85
C SER A 26 3.40 1.36 -10.28
N PRO A 27 4.50 0.70 -10.68
CA PRO A 27 4.61 -0.02 -11.97
C PRO A 27 3.33 -0.76 -12.35
N GLU A 28 3.02 -0.74 -13.64
CA GLU A 28 1.72 -1.16 -14.17
C GLU A 28 1.44 -2.62 -13.82
N LYS A 29 0.15 -2.98 -13.87
CA LYS A 29 -0.29 -4.35 -13.64
C LYS A 29 0.42 -5.29 -14.62
N ASN A 30 1.20 -6.22 -14.08
CA ASN A 30 2.06 -7.19 -14.79
C ASN A 30 3.41 -6.66 -15.30
N ASP A 31 3.83 -5.46 -14.91
CA ASP A 31 5.19 -5.00 -15.17
C ASP A 31 6.22 -5.92 -14.51
N VAL A 32 7.32 -6.13 -15.24
CA VAL A 32 8.48 -6.85 -14.77
C VAL A 32 9.49 -5.85 -14.25
N ILE A 33 9.60 -5.75 -12.92
CA ILE A 33 10.53 -4.83 -12.29
C ILE A 33 11.81 -5.57 -11.94
N LEU A 34 12.94 -4.99 -12.34
CA LEU A 34 14.27 -5.53 -12.11
C LEU A 34 14.93 -4.92 -10.86
N PRO A 35 15.98 -5.55 -10.29
CA PRO A 35 16.74 -4.94 -9.20
C PRO A 35 17.30 -3.58 -9.61
N GLY A 36 17.23 -2.60 -8.70
CA GLY A 36 17.75 -1.24 -8.92
C GLY A 36 16.83 -0.31 -9.73
N TYR A 37 15.69 -0.80 -10.21
CA TYR A 37 14.68 0.05 -10.86
C TYR A 37 14.12 1.06 -9.86
N ASP A 38 13.82 2.27 -10.33
CA ASP A 38 13.15 3.29 -9.52
C ASP A 38 11.64 3.05 -9.59
N ILE A 39 11.00 2.84 -8.44
CA ILE A 39 9.55 2.82 -8.32
C ILE A 39 9.09 4.23 -7.93
N TRP A 40 8.21 4.80 -8.74
CA TRP A 40 7.50 6.01 -8.39
C TRP A 40 6.31 5.70 -7.48
N VAL A 41 6.06 6.59 -6.53
CA VAL A 41 4.91 6.55 -5.64
C VAL A 41 4.29 7.94 -5.68
N HIS A 42 3.05 8.00 -6.14
CA HIS A 42 2.26 9.21 -6.18
C HIS A 42 0.91 8.98 -5.49
N THR A 43 0.25 10.06 -5.11
CA THR A 43 -1.13 10.02 -4.60
C THR A 43 -1.97 11.10 -5.26
N GLU A 44 -3.17 10.74 -5.70
CA GLU A 44 -4.15 11.73 -6.13
C GLU A 44 -4.60 12.63 -4.97
N ARG A 45 -4.91 13.89 -5.28
CA ARG A 45 -5.38 14.88 -4.30
C ARG A 45 -6.89 14.80 -4.12
N ASP A 46 -7.36 14.03 -3.14
CA ASP A 46 -8.76 14.10 -2.74
C ASP A 46 -9.10 15.48 -2.16
N GLY A 47 -10.17 16.10 -2.68
CA GLY A 47 -10.57 17.47 -2.32
C GLY A 47 -9.58 18.59 -2.70
N GLY A 48 -8.56 18.30 -3.51
CA GLY A 48 -7.57 19.28 -3.96
C GLY A 48 -6.75 19.92 -2.82
N LYS A 49 -6.43 21.22 -2.94
CA LYS A 49 -5.71 21.96 -1.88
C LYS A 49 -6.57 22.21 -0.63
N ASP A 50 -7.87 21.99 -0.75
CA ASP A 50 -8.82 22.21 0.32
C ASP A 50 -9.17 20.96 1.13
N GLY A 51 -8.76 19.79 0.65
CA GLY A 51 -8.92 18.51 1.34
C GLY A 51 -8.17 18.49 2.68
N GLU A 52 -8.72 17.77 3.65
CA GLU A 52 -8.17 17.71 5.00
C GLU A 52 -6.74 17.15 5.03
N MET A 53 -6.47 16.13 4.21
CA MET A 53 -5.14 15.54 4.06
C MET A 53 -4.12 16.55 3.55
N TYR A 54 -4.48 17.39 2.56
CA TYR A 54 -3.61 18.44 2.05
C TYR A 54 -3.38 19.55 3.09
N LYS A 55 -4.44 19.96 3.81
CA LYS A 55 -4.37 20.99 4.85
C LYS A 55 -3.52 20.56 6.03
N ARG A 56 -3.73 19.36 6.57
CA ARG A 56 -2.96 18.85 7.71
C ARG A 56 -1.58 18.33 7.36
N ASN A 57 -1.37 17.91 6.11
CA ASN A 57 -0.11 17.35 5.62
C ASN A 57 0.47 16.26 6.54
N PRO A 58 -0.28 15.18 6.87
CA PRO A 58 0.27 14.13 7.70
C PRO A 58 1.42 13.42 6.97
N SER A 59 2.38 12.90 7.73
CA SER A 59 3.38 11.99 7.20
C SER A 59 2.75 10.64 6.89
N ILE A 60 3.04 10.11 5.70
CA ILE A 60 2.53 8.86 5.16
C ILE A 60 3.65 7.83 5.23
N SER A 61 3.39 6.68 5.83
CA SER A 61 4.36 5.58 5.86
C SER A 61 4.18 4.72 4.61
N ILE A 62 5.27 4.49 3.88
CA ILE A 62 5.30 3.65 2.68
C ILE A 62 5.86 2.27 3.05
N PHE A 63 5.13 1.21 2.71
CA PHE A 63 5.56 -0.17 2.90
C PHE A 63 5.59 -0.91 1.57
N PHE A 64 6.61 -1.75 1.38
CA PHE A 64 6.67 -2.75 0.33
C PHE A 64 6.26 -4.11 0.92
N GLN A 65 5.26 -4.75 0.33
CA GLN A 65 4.67 -5.96 0.89
C GLN A 65 4.52 -7.05 -0.16
N SER A 66 4.67 -8.31 0.26
CA SER A 66 4.04 -9.41 -0.45
C SER A 66 2.52 -9.23 -0.41
N ALA A 67 1.88 -9.37 -1.56
CA ALA A 67 0.43 -9.34 -1.69
C ALA A 67 -0.21 -10.68 -1.30
N THR A 68 0.58 -11.76 -1.20
CA THR A 68 0.13 -13.08 -0.73
C THR A 68 0.66 -13.36 0.67
N SER A 69 -0.14 -14.07 1.48
CA SER A 69 0.17 -14.38 2.89
C SER A 69 1.32 -15.36 3.09
N GLU A 70 1.95 -15.84 2.02
CA GLU A 70 2.97 -16.89 2.09
C GLU A 70 4.41 -16.36 2.15
N SER A 71 4.59 -15.04 2.14
CA SER A 71 5.88 -14.38 2.24
C SER A 71 5.78 -13.25 3.26
N ASP A 72 6.74 -13.21 4.18
CA ASP A 72 6.76 -12.26 5.30
C ASP A 72 7.35 -10.90 4.91
N ILE A 73 7.54 -10.64 3.60
CA ILE A 73 8.05 -9.35 3.15
C ILE A 73 7.02 -8.27 3.49
N ASN A 74 7.39 -7.46 4.47
CA ASN A 74 6.68 -6.27 4.92
C ASN A 74 7.72 -5.22 5.33
N GLU A 75 8.37 -4.66 4.32
CA GLU A 75 9.49 -3.75 4.48
C GLU A 75 8.96 -2.32 4.59
N PHE A 76 9.40 -1.59 5.61
CA PHE A 76 9.21 -0.15 5.68
C PHE A 76 10.21 0.56 4.76
N ILE A 77 9.72 1.46 3.92
CA ILE A 77 10.55 2.24 2.99
C ILE A 77 10.92 3.58 3.62
N GLU A 78 9.92 4.45 3.82
CA GLU A 78 10.14 5.81 4.33
C GLU A 78 8.82 6.44 4.83
N TYR A 79 8.96 7.54 5.58
CA TYR A 79 7.89 8.49 5.86
C TYR A 79 7.96 9.66 4.88
N VAL A 80 6.90 9.89 4.13
CA VAL A 80 6.82 11.02 3.19
C VAL A 80 5.57 11.83 3.48
N ASP A 81 5.72 13.14 3.60
CA ASP A 81 4.60 14.05 3.81
C ASP A 81 3.61 13.99 2.64
N TYR A 82 2.32 14.02 2.96
CA TYR A 82 1.25 13.91 1.97
C TYR A 82 1.35 14.94 0.82
N ARG A 83 1.76 16.18 1.10
CA ARG A 83 1.93 17.22 0.06
C ARG A 83 3.06 16.90 -0.91
N VAL A 84 4.13 16.26 -0.43
CA VAL A 84 5.23 15.82 -1.28
C VAL A 84 4.73 14.70 -2.19
N LEU A 85 4.12 13.66 -1.61
CA LEU A 85 3.56 12.54 -2.40
C LEU A 85 2.54 13.01 -3.44
N SER A 86 1.64 13.93 -3.08
CA SER A 86 0.58 14.42 -3.96
C SER A 86 0.98 15.56 -4.90
N GLY A 87 2.20 16.10 -4.79
CA GLY A 87 2.69 17.19 -5.63
C GLY A 87 3.88 16.86 -6.49
N HIS A 88 4.81 16.09 -5.94
CA HIS A 88 6.07 15.70 -6.58
C HIS A 88 6.19 14.18 -6.74
N GLY A 89 5.41 13.43 -5.96
CA GLY A 89 5.63 12.00 -5.79
C GLY A 89 6.96 11.72 -5.09
N TYR A 90 7.26 10.45 -4.96
CA TYR A 90 8.47 9.95 -4.32
C TYR A 90 9.02 8.77 -5.11
N PHE A 91 10.34 8.65 -5.19
CA PHE A 91 11.01 7.54 -5.87
C PHE A 91 11.88 6.78 -4.88
N PHE A 92 11.88 5.45 -5.00
CA PHE A 92 12.84 4.60 -4.30
C PHE A 92 13.32 3.46 -5.19
N LYS A 93 14.51 2.96 -4.89
CA LYS A 93 15.12 1.85 -5.63
C LYS A 93 14.63 0.51 -5.11
N VAL A 94 14.30 -0.39 -6.03
CA VAL A 94 14.02 -1.79 -5.69
C VAL A 94 15.29 -2.48 -5.20
N LYS A 95 15.24 -3.01 -3.99
CA LYS A 95 16.36 -3.72 -3.39
C LYS A 95 16.46 -5.15 -3.91
N GLN A 96 17.68 -5.68 -4.01
CA GLN A 96 17.93 -7.02 -4.55
C GLN A 96 17.38 -8.12 -3.62
N GLU A 97 17.39 -7.90 -2.31
CA GLU A 97 16.91 -8.85 -1.31
C GLU A 97 15.39 -9.09 -1.37
N TRP A 98 14.62 -8.23 -2.03
CA TRP A 98 13.17 -8.44 -2.21
C TRP A 98 12.84 -9.47 -3.30
N PHE A 99 13.82 -9.88 -4.10
CA PHE A 99 13.62 -10.87 -5.16
C PHE A 99 13.71 -12.27 -4.60
N ASN A 100 12.58 -12.98 -4.59
CA ASN A 100 12.51 -14.37 -4.16
C ASN A 100 12.58 -15.33 -5.36
N THR A 101 13.77 -15.86 -5.64
CA THR A 101 13.97 -16.83 -6.74
C THR A 101 13.21 -18.13 -6.56
N LYS A 102 12.77 -18.45 -5.34
CA LYS A 102 12.00 -19.66 -5.05
C LYS A 102 10.50 -19.50 -5.34
N LYS A 103 10.02 -18.27 -5.50
CA LYS A 103 8.60 -17.96 -5.74
C LYS A 103 8.45 -16.95 -6.89
N PRO A 104 8.71 -17.36 -8.14
CA PRO A 104 8.70 -16.45 -9.31
C PRO A 104 7.31 -15.88 -9.65
N GLN A 105 6.24 -16.39 -9.04
CA GLN A 105 4.87 -15.87 -9.18
C GLN A 105 4.39 -15.08 -7.95
N GLU A 106 5.30 -14.75 -7.03
CA GLU A 106 4.97 -13.90 -5.89
C GLU A 106 4.58 -12.50 -6.38
N LYS A 107 3.40 -12.06 -5.94
CA LYS A 107 2.89 -10.71 -6.25
C LYS A 107 3.25 -9.79 -5.11
N PHE A 108 3.67 -8.59 -5.45
CA PHE A 108 4.02 -7.53 -4.52
C PHE A 108 3.08 -6.35 -4.67
N ARG A 109 3.04 -5.51 -3.65
CA ARG A 109 2.29 -4.26 -3.64
C ARG A 109 2.98 -3.24 -2.77
N LEU A 110 2.64 -1.97 -2.98
CA LEU A 110 2.91 -0.91 -2.03
C LEU A 110 1.70 -0.65 -1.15
N ARG A 111 1.94 -0.44 0.13
CA ARG A 111 0.93 0.00 1.09
C ARG A 111 1.31 1.36 1.64
N LEU A 112 0.45 2.33 1.42
CA LEU A 112 0.52 3.63 2.08
C LEU A 112 -0.34 3.58 3.33
N THR A 113 0.20 4.00 4.47
CA THR A 113 -0.54 4.12 5.72
C THR A 113 -0.52 5.55 6.20
N PHE A 114 -1.65 6.00 6.76
CA PHE A 114 -1.79 7.37 7.23
C PHE A 114 -2.53 7.42 8.55
N ARG A 115 -2.23 8.47 9.31
CA ARG A 115 -2.94 8.84 10.54
C ARG A 115 -3.33 10.31 10.44
N LEU A 116 -4.61 10.59 10.63
CA LEU A 116 -5.21 11.92 10.57
C LEU A 116 -6.09 12.10 11.81
N GLY A 117 -5.51 12.60 12.90
CA GLY A 117 -6.21 12.67 14.19
C GLY A 117 -6.56 11.27 14.70
N SER A 118 -7.85 11.01 14.95
CA SER A 118 -8.36 9.69 15.34
C SER A 118 -8.55 8.72 14.17
N ALA A 119 -8.56 9.23 12.93
CA ALA A 119 -8.67 8.40 11.74
C ALA A 119 -7.32 7.77 11.40
N HIS A 120 -7.32 6.46 11.16
CA HIS A 120 -6.18 5.71 10.65
C HIS A 120 -6.65 4.90 9.44
N GLY A 121 -5.81 4.82 8.43
CA GLY A 121 -6.18 4.13 7.20
C GLY A 121 -4.97 3.65 6.42
N TYR A 122 -5.25 2.84 5.41
CA TYR A 122 -4.27 2.42 4.43
C TYR A 122 -4.86 2.34 3.04
N VAL A 123 -4.00 2.45 2.04
CA VAL A 123 -4.31 2.20 0.63
C VAL A 123 -3.21 1.34 0.04
N ASP A 124 -3.60 0.32 -0.71
CA ASP A 124 -2.70 -0.57 -1.42
C ASP A 124 -2.63 -0.15 -2.90
N SER A 125 -1.46 -0.29 -3.53
CA SER A 125 -1.31 -0.21 -4.98
C SER A 125 -1.92 -1.43 -5.67
N GLU A 126 -2.02 -1.38 -7.00
CA GLU A 126 -2.18 -2.60 -7.79
C GLU A 126 -0.99 -3.55 -7.55
N ASN A 127 -1.25 -4.85 -7.75
CA ASN A 127 -0.23 -5.87 -7.56
C ASN A 127 0.68 -5.97 -8.78
N PHE A 128 1.99 -6.12 -8.54
CA PHE A 128 3.02 -6.28 -9.58
C PHE A 128 3.98 -7.43 -9.26
N PHE A 129 4.88 -7.76 -10.20
CA PHE A 129 5.85 -8.84 -10.03
C PHE A 129 7.29 -8.29 -10.02
N LEU A 130 8.14 -8.95 -9.25
CA LEU A 130 9.59 -8.77 -9.31
C LEU A 130 10.19 -9.95 -10.10
N LYS A 131 11.09 -9.70 -11.06
CA LYS A 131 11.90 -10.76 -11.70
C LYS A 131 13.37 -10.40 -11.73
N LEU A 132 14.23 -11.39 -11.58
CA LEU A 132 15.65 -11.21 -11.87
C LEU A 132 15.85 -11.14 -13.38
N LYS A 133 16.75 -10.25 -13.82
CA LYS A 133 17.28 -10.25 -15.19
C LYS A 133 17.92 -11.63 -15.38
N ASP A 134 17.50 -12.37 -16.40
CA ASP A 134 17.97 -13.74 -16.76
C ASP A 134 17.18 -14.93 -16.18
N SER A 135 15.93 -14.73 -15.72
CA SER A 135 14.98 -15.82 -15.38
C SER A 135 13.86 -15.99 -16.42
#